data_AF-A0A916HZJ3-F1
#
_entry.id   AF-A0A916HZJ3-F1
#
_cell.length_a   1.000
_cell.length_b   1.000
_cell.length_c   1.000
_cell.angle_alpha   90.00
_cell.angle_beta   90.00
_cell.angle_gamma   90.00
#
_symmetry.space_group_name_H-M   'P 1'
#
loop_
_entity.id
_entity.type
_entity.pdbx_description
1 polymer ?
#
loop_
_entity_poly.entity_id
_entity_poly.type
_entity_poly.pdbx_seq_one_letter_code
_entity_poly.pdbx_strand_id
1 'polypeptide(L)'
;MEGIFAPERRSTLIAVLIIFVGLLGFSFLTTGADMAQLSITLLSGLLQGMLLFLVASGLSIIFGLMDVLNFAQGAFFMIGAYIGWEIQHAPNLMKAIPDPNLRFLVGIAGAVIVGAVLGAGLERGLLRPLYARPIFQLVATFGVSLIALEVVKLIW
;
A
#
# COMPACT_ATOMS: atom_id res chain seq x y z
N MET A 1 -42.37 19.63 6.93
CA MET A 1 -41.22 20.51 7.23
C MET A 1 -39.96 19.84 6.68
N GLU A 2 -39.85 19.81 5.35
CA GLU A 2 -38.74 19.20 4.62
C GLU A 2 -38.02 20.32 3.86
N GLY A 3 -36.74 20.57 4.15
CA GLY A 3 -36.03 21.66 3.47
C GLY A 3 -34.67 22.09 4.00
N ILE A 4 -33.92 21.23 4.70
CA ILE A 4 -32.57 21.56 5.20
C ILE A 4 -31.57 20.49 4.74
N PHE A 5 -31.46 20.27 3.43
CA PHE A 5 -30.38 19.47 2.85
C PHE A 5 -29.37 20.40 2.15
N ALA A 6 -28.12 20.30 2.59
CA ALA A 6 -27.05 21.27 2.40
C ALA A 6 -26.55 21.44 0.94
N PRO A 7 -26.24 22.67 0.49
CA PRO A 7 -25.88 23.01 -0.89
C PRO A 7 -24.48 22.55 -1.35
N GLU A 8 -23.57 22.20 -0.44
CA GLU A 8 -22.16 21.92 -0.75
C GLU A 8 -21.90 20.61 -1.52
N ARG A 9 -22.69 19.56 -1.31
CA ARG A 9 -22.53 18.27 -2.02
C ARG A 9 -22.78 18.36 -3.52
N ARG A 10 -23.64 19.31 -3.94
CA ARG A 10 -24.05 19.46 -5.35
C ARG A 10 -22.95 20.10 -6.20
N SER A 11 -22.13 20.97 -5.61
CA SER A 11 -21.02 21.64 -6.30
C SER A 11 -19.85 20.69 -6.58
N THR A 12 -19.50 19.83 -5.63
CA THR A 12 -18.45 18.80 -5.82
C THR A 12 -18.81 17.80 -6.92
N LEU A 13 -20.08 17.37 -6.98
CA LEU A 13 -20.55 16.44 -8.02
C LEU A 13 -20.44 17.05 -9.42
N ILE A 14 -20.77 18.33 -9.58
CA ILE A 14 -20.66 19.04 -10.85
C ILE A 14 -19.18 19.18 -11.26
N ALA A 15 -18.30 19.53 -10.32
CA ALA A 15 -16.86 19.63 -10.59
C ALA A 15 -16.25 18.30 -11.06
N VAL A 16 -16.60 17.19 -10.39
CA VAL A 16 -16.14 15.84 -10.78
C VAL A 16 -16.65 15.47 -12.18
N LEU A 17 -17.91 15.78 -12.48
CA LEU A 17 -18.49 15.50 -13.80
C LEU A 17 -17.77 16.29 -14.91
N ILE A 18 -17.47 17.57 -14.67
CA ILE A 18 -16.74 18.43 -15.62
C ILE A 18 -15.33 17.88 -15.87
N ILE A 19 -14.60 17.49 -14.82
CA ILE A 19 -13.26 16.91 -14.95
C ILE A 19 -13.32 15.60 -15.74
N PHE A 20 -14.27 14.72 -15.42
CA PHE A 20 -14.42 13.43 -16.11
C PHE A 20 -14.73 13.61 -17.60
N VAL A 21 -15.69 14.47 -17.93
CA VAL A 21 -16.06 14.76 -19.34
C VAL A 21 -14.92 15.48 -20.06
N GLY A 22 -14.21 16.39 -19.39
CA GLY A 22 -13.06 17.09 -19.93
C GLY A 22 -11.89 16.15 -20.25
N LEU A 23 -11.58 15.20 -19.36
CA LEU A 23 -10.55 14.18 -19.58
C LEU A 23 -10.93 13.24 -20.72
N LEU A 24 -12.19 12.81 -20.79
CA LEU A 24 -12.68 12.01 -21.92
C LEU A 24 -12.55 12.79 -23.22
N GLY A 25 -13.07 14.02 -23.29
CA GLY A 25 -12.99 14.88 -24.47
C GLY A 25 -11.55 15.15 -24.92
N PHE A 26 -10.63 15.38 -23.98
CA PHE A 26 -9.21 15.54 -24.26
C PHE A 26 -8.57 14.25 -24.82
N SER A 27 -8.95 13.09 -24.29
CA SER A 27 -8.52 11.78 -24.82
C SER A 27 -9.02 11.56 -26.25
N PHE A 28 -10.25 11.97 -26.55
CA PHE A 28 -10.85 11.92 -27.89
C PHE A 28 -10.12 12.84 -28.89
N LEU A 29 -9.77 14.05 -28.46
CA LEU A 29 -9.06 15.04 -29.29
C LEU A 29 -7.63 14.59 -29.63
N THR A 30 -6.97 13.86 -28.73
CA THR A 30 -5.57 13.46 -28.88
C THR A 30 -5.39 12.14 -29.64
N THR A 31 -6.36 11.23 -29.58
CA THR A 31 -6.15 9.84 -30.06
C THR A 31 -7.00 9.45 -31.27
N GLY A 32 -7.91 10.33 -31.71
CA GLY A 32 -8.88 10.01 -32.76
C GLY A 32 -10.01 9.12 -32.21
N ALA A 33 -11.20 9.20 -32.82
CA ALA A 33 -12.42 8.56 -32.31
C ALA A 33 -12.44 7.02 -32.52
N ASP A 34 -11.42 6.34 -32.02
CA ASP A 34 -11.30 4.89 -32.15
C ASP A 34 -12.10 4.21 -31.03
N MET A 35 -13.26 3.64 -31.39
CA MET A 35 -14.20 3.04 -30.44
C MET A 35 -13.56 1.93 -29.59
N ALA A 36 -12.52 1.28 -30.11
CA ALA A 36 -11.74 0.27 -29.40
C ALA A 36 -11.03 0.85 -28.16
N GLN A 37 -10.45 2.05 -28.24
CA GLN A 37 -9.69 2.63 -27.13
C GLN A 37 -10.58 3.09 -25.98
N LEU A 38 -11.78 3.58 -26.29
CA LEU A 38 -12.80 3.89 -25.27
C LEU A 38 -13.17 2.64 -24.49
N SER A 39 -13.39 1.53 -25.20
CA SER A 39 -13.71 0.25 -24.56
C SER A 39 -12.57 -0.21 -23.64
N ILE A 40 -11.31 -0.11 -24.08
CA ILE A 40 -10.14 -0.48 -23.28
C ILE A 40 -9.99 0.43 -22.05
N THR A 41 -10.20 1.74 -22.20
CA THR A 41 -10.05 2.71 -21.10
C THR A 41 -11.13 2.51 -20.03
N LEU A 42 -12.38 2.31 -20.45
CA LEU A 42 -13.48 2.01 -19.55
C LEU A 42 -13.26 0.68 -18.83
N LEU A 43 -12.86 -0.36 -19.55
CA LEU A 43 -12.61 -1.68 -18.98
C LEU A 43 -11.41 -1.68 -18.02
N SER A 44 -10.34 -0.95 -18.36
CA SER A 44 -9.15 -0.80 -17.51
C SER A 44 -9.46 -0.01 -16.23
N GLY A 45 -10.22 1.08 -16.35
CA GLY A 45 -10.68 1.85 -15.20
C GLY A 45 -11.60 1.04 -14.28
N LEU A 46 -12.52 0.26 -14.87
CA LEU A 46 -13.38 -0.66 -14.12
C LEU A 46 -12.56 -1.73 -13.41
N LEU A 47 -11.62 -2.37 -14.11
CA LEU A 47 -10.75 -3.40 -13.53
C LEU A 47 -9.94 -2.85 -12.35
N GLN A 48 -9.32 -1.69 -12.51
CA GLN A 48 -8.58 -1.04 -11.43
C GLN A 48 -9.50 -0.71 -10.24
N GLY A 49 -10.71 -0.22 -10.52
CA GLY A 49 -11.73 0.04 -9.50
C GLY A 49 -12.17 -1.21 -8.76
N MET A 50 -12.40 -2.32 -9.47
CA MET A 50 -12.75 -3.62 -8.88
C MET A 50 -11.63 -4.17 -8.00
N LEU A 51 -10.36 -4.05 -8.43
CA LEU A 51 -9.21 -4.44 -7.62
C LEU A 51 -9.13 -3.62 -6.33
N LEU A 52 -9.26 -2.30 -6.42
CA LEU A 52 -9.25 -1.42 -5.26
C LEU A 52 -10.45 -1.69 -4.33
N PHE A 53 -11.64 -1.97 -4.88
CA PHE A 53 -12.82 -2.35 -4.12
C PHE A 53 -12.62 -3.69 -3.38
N LEU A 54 -12.02 -4.69 -4.04
CA LEU A 54 -11.73 -5.98 -3.43
C LEU A 54 -10.73 -5.84 -2.28
N VAL A 55 -9.67 -5.04 -2.47
CA VAL A 55 -8.69 -4.74 -1.42
C VAL A 55 -9.34 -4.00 -0.26
N ALA A 56 -10.13 -2.96 -0.53
CA ALA A 56 -10.80 -2.17 0.49
C ALA A 56 -11.85 -2.99 1.27
N SER A 57 -12.64 -3.83 0.59
CA SER A 57 -13.61 -4.71 1.23
C SER A 57 -12.93 -5.79 2.07
N GLY A 58 -11.85 -6.40 1.59
CA GLY A 58 -11.03 -7.33 2.36
C GLY A 58 -10.45 -6.68 3.61
N LEU A 59 -9.90 -5.47 3.49
CA LEU A 59 -9.38 -4.71 4.62
C LEU A 59 -10.48 -4.33 5.63
N SER A 60 -11.66 -3.92 5.15
CA SER A 60 -12.83 -3.63 5.98
C SER A 60 -13.35 -4.86 6.73
N ILE A 61 -13.37 -6.03 6.07
CA ILE A 61 -13.76 -7.30 6.71
C ILE A 61 -12.73 -7.72 7.75
N ILE A 62 -11.44 -7.66 7.42
CA ILE A 62 -10.35 -7.97 8.35
C ILE A 62 -10.41 -7.05 9.57
N PHE A 63 -10.62 -5.75 9.38
CA PHE A 63 -10.75 -4.78 10.48
C PHE A 63 -12.08 -4.86 11.21
N GLY A 64 -13.15 -5.32 10.57
CA GLY A 64 -14.45 -5.55 11.18
C GLY A 64 -14.53 -6.84 12.00
N LEU A 65 -13.66 -7.82 11.71
CA LEU A 65 -13.65 -9.13 12.37
C LEU A 65 -12.44 -9.34 13.30
N MET A 66 -11.32 -8.66 13.10
CA MET A 66 -10.18 -8.73 14.02
C MET A 66 -10.25 -7.61 15.06
N ASP A 67 -10.13 -7.96 16.34
CA ASP A 67 -9.92 -7.01 17.45
C ASP A 67 -8.52 -6.35 17.42
N VAL A 68 -7.73 -6.60 16.38
CA VAL A 68 -6.30 -6.28 16.33
C VAL A 68 -5.97 -5.58 15.01
N LEU A 69 -5.72 -4.28 15.08
CA LEU A 69 -5.25 -3.47 13.96
C LEU A 69 -3.73 -3.25 14.07
N ASN A 70 -2.96 -3.68 13.05
CA ASN A 70 -1.50 -3.52 13.02
C ASN A 70 -1.05 -2.57 11.89
N PHE A 71 -0.62 -1.36 12.26
CA PHE A 71 -0.09 -0.37 11.31
C PHE A 71 1.41 -0.53 10.99
N ALA A 72 2.13 -1.40 11.70
CA ALA A 72 3.54 -1.63 11.46
C ALA A 72 3.81 -2.42 10.17
N GLN A 73 2.79 -3.03 9.55
CA GLN A 73 2.93 -3.80 8.31
C GLN A 73 3.65 -3.02 7.20
N GLY A 74 3.34 -1.73 7.02
CA GLY A 74 4.00 -0.90 6.01
C GLY A 74 5.49 -0.69 6.28
N ALA A 75 5.86 -0.58 7.57
CA ALA A 75 7.26 -0.46 7.96
C ALA A 75 8.06 -1.75 7.70
N PHE A 76 7.47 -2.92 7.96
CA PHE A 76 8.12 -4.20 7.61
C PHE A 76 8.33 -4.36 6.10
N PHE A 77 7.33 -3.96 5.30
CA PHE A 77 7.47 -3.96 3.84
C PHE A 77 8.61 -3.06 3.37
N MET A 78 8.69 -1.85 3.92
CA MET A 78 9.75 -0.89 3.61
C MET A 78 11.14 -1.46 3.94
N ILE A 79 11.33 -1.99 5.16
CA ILE A 79 12.59 -2.60 5.57
C ILE A 79 12.96 -3.76 4.63
N GLY A 80 12.01 -4.63 4.31
CA GLY A 80 12.24 -5.74 3.38
C GLY A 80 12.69 -5.26 1.99
N ALA A 81 12.07 -4.19 1.47
CA ALA A 81 12.44 -3.61 0.19
C ALA A 81 13.88 -3.03 0.20
N TYR A 82 14.25 -2.30 1.25
CA TYR A 82 15.61 -1.76 1.39
C TYR A 82 16.66 -2.87 1.56
N ILE A 83 16.36 -3.91 2.34
CA ILE A 83 17.25 -5.09 2.45
C ILE A 83 17.43 -5.77 1.10
N GLY A 84 16.35 -5.94 0.33
CA GLY A 84 16.44 -6.46 -1.03
C GLY A 84 17.30 -5.58 -1.95
N TRP A 85 17.16 -4.26 -1.84
CA TRP A 85 17.96 -3.29 -2.58
C TRP A 85 19.45 -3.36 -2.24
N GLU A 86 19.78 -3.43 -0.94
CA GLU A 86 21.16 -3.60 -0.44
C GLU A 86 21.78 -4.90 -0.96
N ILE A 87 21.07 -6.02 -0.86
CA ILE A 87 21.55 -7.32 -1.35
C ILE A 87 21.82 -7.29 -2.85
N GLN A 88 20.96 -6.61 -3.62
CA GLN A 88 21.10 -6.50 -5.06
C GLN A 88 22.33 -5.66 -5.47
N HIS A 89 22.64 -4.60 -4.72
CA HIS A 89 23.69 -3.62 -5.06
C HIS A 89 24.99 -3.80 -4.24
N ALA A 90 25.02 -4.71 -3.28
CA ALA A 90 26.18 -4.97 -2.44
C ALA A 90 27.41 -5.38 -3.31
N PRO A 91 28.53 -4.63 -3.28
CA PRO A 91 29.68 -4.88 -4.15
C PRO A 91 30.30 -6.27 -3.96
N ASN A 92 30.25 -6.80 -2.73
CA ASN A 92 30.77 -8.12 -2.40
C ASN A 92 29.88 -9.24 -2.96
N LEU A 93 28.56 -9.08 -2.89
CA LEU A 93 27.62 -10.05 -3.45
C LEU A 93 27.60 -10.00 -4.98
N MET A 94 27.78 -8.83 -5.58
CA MET A 94 27.86 -8.70 -7.03
C MET A 94 29.10 -9.42 -7.61
N LYS A 95 30.20 -9.46 -6.86
CA LYS A 95 31.38 -10.27 -7.22
C LYS A 95 31.15 -11.77 -6.99
N ALA A 96 30.46 -12.14 -5.91
CA ALA A 96 30.21 -13.54 -5.56
C ALA A 96 29.14 -14.19 -6.45
N ILE A 97 28.09 -13.44 -6.81
CA ILE A 97 26.95 -13.87 -7.61
C ILE A 97 26.76 -12.85 -8.74
N PRO A 98 27.40 -13.05 -9.91
CA PRO A 98 27.27 -12.12 -11.04
C PRO A 98 25.86 -12.11 -11.64
N ASP A 99 25.12 -13.20 -11.53
CA ASP A 99 23.76 -13.30 -12.07
C ASP A 99 22.77 -12.40 -11.29
N PRO A 100 22.12 -11.42 -11.94
CA PRO A 100 21.12 -10.57 -11.30
C PRO A 100 19.88 -11.32 -10.80
N ASN A 101 19.49 -12.42 -11.45
CA ASN A 101 18.28 -13.18 -11.11
C ASN A 101 18.47 -13.99 -9.82
N LEU A 102 19.65 -14.60 -9.64
CA LEU A 102 19.98 -15.28 -8.39
C LEU A 102 20.08 -14.28 -7.23
N ARG A 103 20.68 -13.11 -7.45
CA ARG A 103 20.75 -12.06 -6.41
C ARG A 103 19.38 -11.57 -6.00
N PHE A 104 18.44 -11.44 -6.93
CA PHE A 104 17.06 -11.09 -6.61
C PHE A 104 16.39 -12.15 -5.72
N LEU A 105 16.57 -13.44 -6.00
CA LEU A 105 16.06 -14.52 -5.15
C LEU A 105 16.69 -14.50 -3.74
N VAL A 106 18.00 -14.25 -3.66
CA VAL A 106 18.70 -14.08 -2.37
C VAL A 106 18.18 -12.84 -1.63
N GLY A 107 17.88 -11.76 -2.35
CA GLY A 107 17.28 -10.54 -1.82
C GLY A 107 15.90 -10.79 -1.22
N ILE A 108 15.03 -11.53 -1.92
CA ILE A 108 13.73 -11.97 -1.39
C ILE A 108 13.93 -12.82 -0.13
N ALA A 109 14.81 -13.82 -0.17
CA ALA A 109 15.08 -14.67 0.99
C ALA A 109 15.58 -13.84 2.19
N GLY A 110 16.51 -12.90 1.96
CA GLY A 110 17.02 -11.98 2.97
C GLY A 110 15.93 -11.10 3.56
N ALA A 111 15.09 -10.50 2.72
CA ALA A 111 13.96 -9.67 3.15
C ALA A 111 12.96 -10.47 4.01
N VAL A 112 12.65 -11.70 3.62
CA VAL A 112 11.76 -12.61 4.37
C VAL A 112 12.35 -12.97 5.73
N ILE A 113 13.64 -13.32 5.79
CA ILE A 113 14.32 -13.66 7.04
C ILE A 113 14.35 -12.48 7.99
N VAL A 114 14.77 -11.29 7.51
CA VAL A 114 14.82 -10.08 8.33
C VAL A 114 13.41 -9.71 8.82
N GLY A 115 12.42 -9.74 7.93
CA GLY A 115 11.02 -9.51 8.28
C GLY A 115 10.50 -10.49 9.33
N ALA A 116 10.83 -11.78 9.21
CA ALA A 116 10.43 -12.81 10.17
C ALA A 116 11.07 -12.60 11.55
N VAL A 117 12.35 -12.23 11.60
CA VAL A 117 13.07 -11.95 12.85
C VAL A 117 12.49 -10.72 13.54
N LEU A 118 12.35 -9.61 12.81
CA LEU A 118 11.80 -8.37 13.37
C LEU A 118 10.34 -8.55 13.78
N GLY A 119 9.54 -9.26 12.97
CA GLY A 119 8.14 -9.58 13.27
C GLY A 119 8.01 -10.45 14.51
N ALA A 120 8.83 -11.50 14.65
CA ALA A 120 8.84 -12.33 15.85
C ALA A 120 9.28 -11.56 17.11
N GLY A 121 10.20 -10.60 16.96
CA GLY A 121 10.59 -9.69 18.03
C GLY A 121 9.44 -8.78 18.46
N LEU A 122 8.77 -8.15 17.50
CA LEU A 122 7.61 -7.29 17.74
C LEU A 122 6.46 -8.07 18.40
N GLU A 123 6.17 -9.27 17.88
CA GLU A 123 5.11 -10.13 18.38
C GLU A 123 5.35 -10.48 19.85
N ARG A 124 6.53 -10.99 20.18
CA ARG A 124 6.84 -11.42 21.56
C ARG A 124 6.98 -10.25 22.52
N GLY A 125 7.58 -9.14 22.08
CA GLY A 125 7.91 -8.01 22.94
C GLY A 125 6.75 -7.05 23.16
N LEU A 126 6.03 -6.70 22.09
CA LEU A 126 5.07 -5.59 22.11
C LEU A 126 3.63 -6.06 21.94
N LEU A 127 3.36 -6.98 21.00
CA LEU A 127 1.98 -7.36 20.68
C LEU A 127 1.43 -8.34 21.70
N ARG A 128 2.13 -9.43 22.02
CA ARG A 128 1.68 -10.48 22.94
C ARG A 128 1.15 -9.97 24.29
N PRO A 129 1.78 -8.98 24.95
CA PRO A 129 1.25 -8.40 26.20
C PRO A 129 0.00 -7.52 26.01
N LEU A 130 -0.19 -6.97 24.81
CA LEU A 130 -1.24 -5.98 24.50
C LEU A 130 -2.49 -6.57 23.83
N TYR A 131 -2.52 -7.88 23.54
CA TYR A 131 -3.69 -8.54 22.92
C TYR A 131 -5.01 -8.31 23.65
N ALA A 132 -4.98 -8.17 24.97
CA ALA A 132 -6.19 -7.91 25.76
C ALA A 132 -6.74 -6.48 25.58
N ARG A 133 -6.05 -5.60 24.83
CA ARG A 133 -6.33 -4.16 24.74
C ARG A 133 -6.17 -3.61 23.31
N PRO A 134 -7.18 -3.76 22.44
CA PRO A 134 -7.17 -3.38 21.02
C PRO A 134 -6.65 -1.97 20.70
N ILE A 135 -7.14 -0.96 21.43
CA ILE A 135 -6.78 0.45 21.19
C ILE A 135 -5.30 0.70 21.47
N PHE A 136 -4.76 0.07 22.52
CA PHE A 136 -3.35 0.21 22.87
C PHE A 136 -2.44 -0.46 21.84
N GLN A 137 -2.89 -1.55 21.23
CA GLN A 137 -2.17 -2.22 20.16
C GLN A 137 -2.09 -1.36 18.89
N LEU A 138 -3.17 -0.66 18.56
CA LEU A 138 -3.20 0.29 17.44
C LEU A 138 -2.18 1.42 17.65
N VAL A 139 -2.20 2.05 18.83
CA VAL A 139 -1.26 3.12 19.17
C VAL A 139 0.19 2.61 19.21
N ALA A 140 0.42 1.42 19.76
CA ALA A 140 1.75 0.81 19.84
C ALA A 140 2.30 0.48 18.44
N THR A 141 1.50 -0.15 17.57
CA THR A 141 1.93 -0.49 16.20
C THR A 141 2.13 0.76 15.34
N PHE A 142 1.33 1.80 15.55
CA PHE A 142 1.56 3.11 14.93
C PHE A 142 2.88 3.73 15.41
N GLY A 143 3.16 3.72 16.72
CA GLY A 143 4.43 4.19 17.27
C GLY A 143 5.63 3.42 16.70
N VAL A 144 5.54 2.10 16.62
CA VAL A 144 6.56 1.26 15.97
C VAL A 144 6.75 1.62 14.51
N SER A 145 5.67 1.89 13.77
CA SER A 145 5.77 2.31 12.37
C SER A 145 6.54 3.63 12.23
N LEU A 146 6.32 4.60 13.12
CA LEU A 146 7.04 5.88 13.13
C LEU A 146 8.52 5.71 13.48
N ILE A 147 8.82 4.91 14.51
CA ILE A 147 10.20 4.61 14.90
C ILE A 147 10.93 3.89 13.75
N ALA A 148 10.29 2.89 13.14
CA ALA A 148 10.86 2.16 12.02
C ALA A 148 11.12 3.06 10.81
N LEU A 149 10.22 3.99 10.50
CA LEU A 149 10.43 5.00 9.47
C LEU A 149 11.68 5.84 9.75
N GLU A 150 11.86 6.28 10.99
CA GLU A 150 13.00 7.13 11.36
C GLU A 150 14.32 6.34 11.39
N VAL A 151 14.28 5.08 11.84
CA VAL A 151 15.43 4.16 11.77
C VAL A 151 15.84 3.92 10.32
N VAL A 152 14.87 3.72 9.42
CA VAL A 152 15.17 3.54 7.99
C VAL A 152 15.86 4.78 7.42
N LYS A 153 15.30 5.98 7.62
CA LYS A 153 15.92 7.23 7.14
C LYS A 153 17.31 7.51 7.71
N LEU A 154 17.61 6.98 8.89
CA LEU A 154 18.92 7.15 9.51
C LEU A 154 19.97 6.21 8.89
N ILE A 155 19.55 5.04 8.43
CA ILE A 155 20.42 4.02 7.84
C ILE A 155 20.61 4.24 6.33
N TRP A 156 19.56 4.64 5.63
CA TRP A 156 19.48 4.80 4.16
C TRP A 156 19.17 6.24 3.78
#